data_AF-A0A0B8WHZ4-F1
#
_entry.id   AF-A0A0B8WHZ4-F1
#
_cell.length_a   1.000
_cell.length_b   1.000
_cell.length_c   1.000
_cell.angle_alpha   90.00
_cell.angle_beta   90.00
_cell.angle_gamma   90.00
#
_symmetry.space_group_name_H-M   'P 1'
#
loop_
_entity.id
_entity.type
_entity.pdbx_description
1 polymer ?
#
loop_
_entity_poly.entity_id
_entity_poly.type
_entity_poly.pdbx_seq_one_letter_code
_entity_poly.pdbx_strand_id
1 'polypeptide(L)'
;MKKYLSTLLYFILGFSFVFFTGLSKIYAKNKKTPPPPIESLEVNPLEKVKAFSNLTADFYDFVLRYNGRLIPGKALQPWIAKIESATQAYFASIGVQYKTQVVKRENLEFQGSYIDKMSYRLFIPTEALEPTEMNGLFFFQTLNDDRFSDLQLTFDPFLPLWSGPIQGFFEPATNSLYFSVTALSYRTGGLGDTLQHELRHALEHRQLLEGKDTLASFTLMSTQSTSEVYSDFLRLDEIETHLLDIAYLKEEAPLLENNVLEKSSLKRLREERNRNLEFKKETVLRLLKNSFSYLTKLKMQIGSLQCQTDTEPILRVCTTDKVIGETYDRIEIRFTNNQQTDTQKVSALIDWALKKISSYQLIHSEGLR
;
A
#
# COMPACT_ATOMS: atom_id res chain seq x y z
N MET A 1 -33.37 -0.60 -12.27
CA MET A 1 -32.36 -0.70 -11.18
C MET A 1 -31.62 -2.05 -11.10
N LYS A 2 -31.44 -2.80 -12.19
CA LYS A 2 -30.64 -4.05 -12.21
C LYS A 2 -29.45 -4.03 -13.20
N LYS A 3 -29.17 -2.88 -13.83
CA LYS A 3 -28.23 -2.76 -14.96
C LYS A 3 -26.87 -2.12 -14.66
N TYR A 4 -26.64 -1.58 -13.46
CA TYR A 4 -25.32 -1.05 -13.05
C TYR A 4 -24.49 -2.01 -12.18
N LEU A 5 -25.10 -3.13 -11.77
CA LEU A 5 -24.42 -4.19 -11.02
C LEU A 5 -23.46 -5.01 -11.90
N SER A 6 -23.61 -4.99 -13.24
CA SER A 6 -22.72 -5.78 -14.10
C SER A 6 -21.39 -5.08 -14.37
N THR A 7 -21.33 -3.76 -14.50
CA THR A 7 -20.10 -3.06 -14.93
C THR A 7 -19.03 -2.98 -13.83
N LEU A 8 -19.40 -2.78 -12.56
CA LEU A 8 -18.48 -2.85 -11.42
C LEU A 8 -18.03 -4.30 -11.16
N LEU A 9 -18.92 -5.27 -11.40
CA LEU A 9 -18.59 -6.70 -11.35
C LEU A 9 -17.62 -7.10 -12.48
N TYR A 10 -17.71 -6.48 -13.67
CA TYR A 10 -16.74 -6.68 -14.76
C TYR A 10 -15.39 -6.00 -14.49
N PHE A 11 -15.31 -4.96 -13.65
CA PHE A 11 -14.04 -4.35 -13.22
C PHE A 11 -13.37 -5.17 -12.11
N ILE A 12 -14.16 -5.68 -11.15
CA ILE A 12 -13.70 -6.60 -10.10
C ILE A 12 -13.33 -7.98 -10.68
N LEU A 13 -14.07 -8.47 -11.68
CA LEU A 13 -13.69 -9.66 -12.47
C LEU A 13 -12.53 -9.36 -13.44
N GLY A 14 -12.37 -8.12 -13.91
CA GLY A 14 -11.23 -7.67 -14.70
C GLY A 14 -9.92 -7.68 -13.89
N PHE A 15 -9.97 -7.26 -12.63
CA PHE A 15 -8.87 -7.39 -11.66
C PHE A 15 -8.60 -8.87 -11.32
N SER A 16 -9.64 -9.71 -11.34
CA SER A 16 -9.53 -11.17 -11.16
C SER A 16 -9.02 -11.91 -12.42
N PHE A 17 -9.19 -11.36 -13.63
CA PHE A 17 -8.80 -12.01 -14.89
C PHE A 17 -7.34 -11.77 -15.27
N VAL A 18 -6.72 -10.68 -14.79
CA VAL A 18 -5.29 -10.40 -14.99
C VAL A 18 -4.42 -11.37 -14.16
N PHE A 19 -4.89 -11.90 -13.04
CA PHE A 19 -4.11 -12.88 -12.27
C PHE A 19 -4.39 -14.36 -12.61
N PHE A 20 -5.60 -14.75 -13.07
CA PHE A 20 -5.98 -16.18 -13.13
C PHE A 20 -5.86 -16.94 -14.47
N THR A 21 -5.42 -16.34 -15.59
CA THR A 21 -5.36 -17.08 -16.88
C THR A 21 -4.03 -17.03 -17.62
N GLY A 22 -2.98 -16.49 -16.98
CA GLY A 22 -1.71 -16.22 -17.65
C GLY A 22 -0.57 -17.19 -17.42
N LEU A 23 -0.80 -18.47 -17.06
CA LEU A 23 0.12 -19.63 -17.27
C LEU A 23 -0.31 -20.84 -16.39
N SER A 24 -1.00 -21.84 -16.98
CA SER A 24 -0.58 -23.26 -16.93
C SER A 24 -1.67 -24.21 -17.44
N LYS A 25 -1.72 -24.42 -18.75
CA LYS A 25 -2.14 -25.71 -19.31
C LYS A 25 -1.21 -26.08 -20.45
N ILE A 26 0.01 -26.50 -20.11
CA ILE A 26 0.73 -27.46 -20.94
C ILE A 26 1.37 -28.49 -19.99
N TYR A 27 0.73 -29.65 -19.89
CA TYR A 27 1.36 -30.86 -19.41
C TYR A 27 2.51 -31.21 -20.37
N ALA A 28 3.75 -31.12 -19.92
CA ALA A 28 4.88 -31.74 -20.60
C ALA A 28 5.29 -33.01 -19.83
N LYS A 29 5.17 -34.16 -20.52
CA LYS A 29 5.61 -35.48 -20.07
C LYS A 29 7.09 -35.48 -19.65
N ASN A 30 7.37 -36.24 -18.60
CA ASN A 30 8.70 -36.63 -18.14
C ASN A 30 9.62 -37.10 -19.28
N LYS A 31 10.84 -36.54 -19.33
CA LYS A 31 12.05 -37.28 -19.72
C LYS A 31 13.11 -37.03 -18.65
N LYS A 32 13.62 -38.14 -18.08
CA LYS A 32 14.71 -38.16 -17.11
C LYS A 32 16.02 -37.81 -17.79
N THR A 33 16.70 -36.79 -17.29
CA THR A 33 18.13 -36.55 -17.51
C THR A 33 18.71 -36.08 -16.18
N PRO A 34 19.87 -36.61 -15.73
CA PRO A 34 20.48 -36.18 -14.46
C PRO A 34 21.02 -34.75 -14.59
N PRO A 35 21.07 -33.98 -13.49
CA PRO A 35 21.55 -32.61 -13.55
C PRO A 35 23.07 -32.56 -13.77
N PRO A 36 23.58 -31.56 -14.51
CA PRO A 36 25.00 -31.28 -14.58
C PRO A 36 25.50 -30.66 -13.25
N PRO A 37 26.83 -30.60 -13.04
CA PRO A 37 27.42 -30.04 -11.82
C PRO A 37 27.08 -28.55 -11.67
N ILE A 38 26.89 -28.13 -10.42
CA ILE A 38 26.57 -26.74 -10.05
C ILE A 38 27.83 -25.90 -10.24
N GLU A 39 27.92 -25.21 -11.37
CA GLU A 39 28.65 -23.94 -11.47
C GLU A 39 27.72 -22.81 -11.04
N SER A 40 28.28 -21.86 -10.30
CA SER A 40 27.60 -20.76 -9.62
C SER A 40 26.63 -20.00 -10.54
N LEU A 41 25.35 -20.33 -10.43
CA LEU A 41 24.27 -19.52 -10.97
C LEU A 41 24.00 -18.38 -9.98
N GLU A 42 24.30 -17.15 -10.40
CA GLU A 42 23.60 -15.99 -9.85
C GLU A 42 22.10 -16.24 -10.03
N VAL A 43 21.43 -16.56 -8.92
CA VAL A 43 20.00 -16.85 -8.92
C VAL A 43 19.29 -15.56 -9.29
N ASN A 44 18.59 -15.56 -10.44
CA ASN A 44 17.85 -14.41 -10.90
C ASN A 44 16.87 -13.93 -9.78
N PRO A 45 16.91 -12.65 -9.38
CA PRO A 45 16.05 -12.12 -8.31
C PRO A 45 14.56 -12.39 -8.54
N LEU A 46 14.13 -12.50 -9.81
CA LEU A 46 12.75 -12.82 -10.15
C LEU A 46 12.42 -14.29 -10.12
N GLU A 47 13.38 -15.20 -10.13
CA GLU A 47 13.04 -16.59 -9.82
C GLU A 47 12.65 -16.70 -8.34
N LYS A 48 13.33 -15.96 -7.46
CA LYS A 48 12.97 -15.84 -6.04
C LYS A 48 11.63 -15.12 -5.87
N VAL A 49 11.42 -13.98 -6.54
CA VAL A 49 10.15 -13.25 -6.49
C VAL A 49 9.02 -14.02 -7.18
N LYS A 50 9.27 -14.81 -8.23
CA LYS A 50 8.26 -15.69 -8.86
C LYS A 50 7.82 -16.80 -7.92
N ALA A 51 8.77 -17.46 -7.27
CA ALA A 51 8.44 -18.46 -6.24
C ALA A 51 7.61 -17.84 -5.11
N PHE A 52 7.90 -16.57 -4.75
CA PHE A 52 7.16 -15.82 -3.75
C PHE A 52 5.79 -15.35 -4.25
N SER A 53 5.67 -14.82 -5.47
CA SER A 53 4.40 -14.38 -6.09
C SER A 53 3.46 -15.54 -6.38
N ASN A 54 4.01 -16.74 -6.63
CA ASN A 54 3.24 -17.97 -6.74
C ASN A 54 2.52 -18.33 -5.44
N LEU A 55 3.00 -17.87 -4.27
CA LEU A 55 2.29 -18.04 -3.00
C LEU A 55 0.94 -17.35 -3.00
N THR A 56 0.84 -16.17 -3.62
CA THR A 56 -0.43 -15.47 -3.80
C THR A 56 -1.36 -16.32 -4.66
N ALA A 57 -0.90 -16.77 -5.83
CA ALA A 57 -1.73 -17.61 -6.72
C ALA A 57 -2.20 -18.88 -6.02
N ASP A 58 -1.27 -19.61 -5.40
CA ASP A 58 -1.49 -20.83 -4.62
C ASP A 58 -2.54 -20.66 -3.52
N PHE A 59 -2.44 -19.57 -2.76
CA PHE A 59 -3.31 -19.29 -1.64
C PHE A 59 -4.72 -18.87 -2.11
N TYR A 60 -4.81 -18.01 -3.13
CA TYR A 60 -6.09 -17.58 -3.68
C TYR A 60 -6.79 -18.70 -4.45
N ASP A 61 -6.06 -19.50 -5.22
CA ASP A 61 -6.59 -20.71 -5.88
C ASP A 61 -7.19 -21.67 -4.87
N PHE A 62 -6.51 -21.85 -3.73
CA PHE A 62 -7.04 -22.65 -2.65
C PHE A 62 -8.38 -22.08 -2.17
N VAL A 63 -8.43 -20.83 -1.71
CA VAL A 63 -9.66 -20.26 -1.12
C VAL A 63 -10.82 -20.19 -2.14
N LEU A 64 -10.54 -19.80 -3.39
CA LEU A 64 -11.55 -19.74 -4.47
C LEU A 64 -12.18 -21.10 -4.76
N ARG A 65 -11.45 -22.21 -4.64
CA ARG A 65 -12.01 -23.56 -4.84
C ARG A 65 -12.99 -23.95 -3.73
N TYR A 66 -12.93 -23.33 -2.56
CA TYR A 66 -13.78 -23.67 -1.42
C TYR A 66 -15.14 -22.93 -1.40
N ASN A 67 -15.40 -21.99 -2.32
CA ASN A 67 -16.70 -21.41 -2.69
C ASN A 67 -17.78 -21.44 -1.58
N GLY A 68 -17.79 -20.45 -0.69
CA GLY A 68 -18.93 -20.24 0.22
C GLY A 68 -18.95 -21.14 1.46
N ARG A 69 -17.91 -21.94 1.68
CA ARG A 69 -17.85 -22.91 2.79
C ARG A 69 -16.95 -22.41 3.91
N LEU A 70 -17.26 -22.86 5.13
CA LEU A 70 -16.37 -22.74 6.26
C LEU A 70 -15.12 -23.61 6.02
N ILE A 71 -13.94 -23.01 5.99
CA ILE A 71 -12.65 -23.70 5.87
C ILE A 71 -12.07 -23.88 7.28
N PRO A 72 -11.93 -25.12 7.78
CA PRO A 72 -11.31 -25.37 9.07
C PRO A 72 -9.84 -24.96 9.05
N GLY A 73 -9.33 -24.35 10.12
CA GLY A 73 -7.91 -23.94 10.22
C GLY A 73 -6.92 -25.09 10.00
N LYS A 74 -7.31 -26.35 10.27
CA LYS A 74 -6.50 -27.55 9.98
C LYS A 74 -6.25 -27.75 8.47
N ALA A 75 -7.20 -27.39 7.62
CA ALA A 75 -7.06 -27.49 6.16
C ALA A 75 -6.09 -26.44 5.59
N LEU A 76 -5.86 -25.34 6.33
CA LEU A 76 -4.92 -24.27 5.95
C LEU A 76 -3.48 -24.53 6.40
N GLN A 77 -3.24 -25.44 7.35
CA GLN A 77 -1.90 -25.66 7.93
C GLN A 77 -0.81 -25.97 6.91
N PRO A 78 -1.04 -26.83 5.88
CA PRO A 78 -0.01 -27.08 4.87
C PRO A 78 0.36 -25.82 4.07
N TRP A 79 -0.61 -24.95 3.80
CA TRP A 79 -0.40 -23.70 3.07
C TRP A 79 0.34 -22.68 3.93
N ILE A 80 -0.02 -22.56 5.20
CA ILE A 80 0.67 -21.70 6.17
C ILE A 80 2.14 -22.11 6.25
N ALA A 81 2.44 -23.40 6.42
CA ALA A 81 3.81 -23.90 6.48
C ALA A 81 4.60 -23.63 5.19
N LYS A 82 3.96 -23.79 4.01
CA LYS A 82 4.58 -23.50 2.71
C LYS A 82 4.91 -22.01 2.56
N ILE A 83 3.97 -21.14 2.90
CA ILE A 83 4.14 -19.69 2.85
C ILE A 83 5.24 -19.25 3.81
N GLU A 84 5.22 -19.72 5.06
CA GLU A 84 6.26 -19.41 6.03
C GLU A 84 7.64 -19.85 5.52
N SER A 85 7.78 -21.10 5.05
CA SER A 85 9.05 -21.59 4.50
C SER A 85 9.57 -20.75 3.33
N ALA A 86 8.68 -20.31 2.45
CA ALA A 86 9.06 -19.47 1.31
C ALA A 86 9.45 -18.04 1.74
N THR A 87 8.78 -17.47 2.74
CA THR A 87 9.15 -16.17 3.33
C THR A 87 10.53 -16.23 3.98
N GLN A 88 10.80 -17.30 4.74
CA GLN A 88 12.10 -17.50 5.37
C GLN A 88 13.20 -17.60 4.31
N ALA A 89 12.99 -18.40 3.25
CA ALA A 89 13.94 -18.53 2.16
C ALA A 89 14.17 -17.20 1.42
N TYR A 90 13.09 -16.43 1.18
CA TYR A 90 13.18 -15.13 0.54
C TYR A 90 14.02 -14.14 1.35
N PHE A 91 13.70 -13.91 2.63
CA PHE A 91 14.45 -12.96 3.47
C PHE A 91 15.90 -13.38 3.67
N ALA A 92 16.17 -14.68 3.87
CA ALA A 92 17.54 -15.19 3.92
C ALA A 92 18.31 -14.87 2.63
N SER A 93 17.66 -15.01 1.47
CA SER A 93 18.28 -14.78 0.17
C SER A 93 18.60 -13.33 -0.18
N ILE A 94 17.99 -12.37 0.54
CA ILE A 94 18.25 -10.93 0.40
C ILE A 94 18.98 -10.34 1.63
N GLY A 95 19.48 -11.21 2.53
CA GLY A 95 20.27 -10.80 3.68
C GLY A 95 19.47 -10.10 4.79
N VAL A 96 18.17 -10.36 4.90
CA VAL A 96 17.29 -9.74 5.92
C VAL A 96 17.06 -10.71 7.07
N GLN A 97 17.39 -10.28 8.28
CA GLN A 97 16.99 -10.94 9.51
C GLN A 97 15.65 -10.37 10.00
N TYR A 98 14.88 -11.21 10.69
CA TYR A 98 13.56 -10.84 11.19
C TYR A 98 13.25 -11.56 12.49
N LYS A 99 12.41 -10.93 13.32
CA LYS A 99 11.68 -11.61 14.40
C LYS A 99 10.32 -12.06 13.88
N THR A 100 9.71 -13.03 14.57
CA THR A 100 8.35 -13.48 14.24
C THR A 100 7.39 -13.15 15.37
N GLN A 101 6.15 -12.81 15.00
CA GLN A 101 5.06 -12.61 15.94
C GLN A 101 3.88 -13.48 15.53
N VAL A 102 3.40 -14.32 16.45
CA VAL A 102 2.21 -15.15 16.18
C VAL A 102 0.97 -14.27 16.31
N VAL A 103 0.16 -14.27 15.27
CA VAL A 103 -1.16 -13.64 15.27
C VAL A 103 -2.26 -14.69 15.20
N LYS A 104 -3.39 -14.35 15.78
CA LYS A 104 -4.62 -15.15 15.77
C LYS A 104 -5.73 -14.31 15.18
N ARG A 105 -6.40 -14.84 14.18
CA ARG A 105 -7.57 -14.23 13.55
C ARG A 105 -8.73 -15.21 13.67
N GLU A 106 -9.88 -14.69 14.07
CA GLU A 106 -11.12 -15.44 14.21
C GLU A 106 -12.13 -14.96 13.17
N ASN A 107 -12.91 -15.90 12.61
CA ASN A 107 -14.04 -15.62 11.72
C ASN A 107 -13.73 -14.66 10.55
N LEU A 108 -12.71 -14.97 9.75
CA LEU A 108 -12.39 -14.17 8.56
C LEU A 108 -13.33 -14.54 7.41
N GLU A 109 -13.99 -13.54 6.82
CA GLU A 109 -14.75 -13.70 5.58
C GLU A 109 -13.88 -13.25 4.39
N PHE A 110 -13.72 -14.14 3.41
CA PHE A 110 -13.04 -13.82 2.16
C PHE A 110 -13.76 -14.47 0.98
N GLN A 111 -14.26 -13.62 0.08
CA GLN A 111 -14.97 -14.05 -1.14
C GLN A 111 -16.09 -15.07 -0.85
N GLY A 112 -16.86 -14.83 0.22
CA GLY A 112 -17.96 -15.68 0.68
C GLY A 112 -17.53 -16.93 1.46
N SER A 113 -16.24 -17.24 1.52
CA SER A 113 -15.73 -18.33 2.37
C SER A 113 -15.41 -17.80 3.76
N TYR A 114 -15.71 -18.61 4.79
CA TYR A 114 -15.45 -18.26 6.19
C TYR A 114 -14.27 -19.08 6.72
N ILE A 115 -13.35 -18.46 7.44
CA ILE A 115 -12.21 -19.12 8.09
C ILE A 115 -12.39 -18.97 9.60
N ASP A 116 -12.81 -20.06 10.26
CA ASP A 116 -13.22 -20.09 11.67
C ASP A 116 -12.09 -19.60 12.59
N LYS A 117 -10.87 -20.15 12.42
CA LYS A 117 -9.68 -19.81 13.21
C LYS A 117 -8.41 -19.98 12.39
N MET A 118 -7.59 -18.95 12.36
CA MET A 118 -6.29 -18.98 11.71
C MET A 118 -5.23 -18.46 12.67
N SER A 119 -4.09 -19.16 12.73
CA SER A 119 -2.89 -18.69 13.41
C SER A 119 -1.72 -18.84 12.47
N TYR A 120 -0.96 -17.76 12.32
CA TYR A 120 0.18 -17.67 11.42
C TYR A 120 1.19 -16.66 11.98
N ARG A 121 2.39 -16.63 11.39
CA ARG A 121 3.44 -15.70 11.79
C ARG A 121 3.48 -14.45 10.92
N LEU A 122 3.58 -13.30 11.57
CA LEU A 122 4.12 -12.07 10.99
C LEU A 122 5.64 -12.12 11.01
N PHE A 123 6.25 -11.51 10.02
CA PHE A 123 7.70 -11.41 9.89
C PHE A 123 8.09 -9.94 10.00
N ILE A 124 8.85 -9.59 11.02
CA ILE A 124 9.21 -8.21 11.34
C ILE A 124 10.72 -8.07 11.10
N PRO A 125 11.15 -7.49 9.97
CA PRO A 125 12.55 -7.24 9.70
C PRO A 125 13.21 -6.47 10.85
N THR A 126 14.37 -6.93 11.29
CA THR A 126 15.12 -6.33 12.40
C THR A 126 16.49 -5.84 11.96
N GLU A 127 17.12 -6.55 11.04
CA GLU A 127 18.44 -6.20 10.52
C GLU A 127 18.51 -6.58 9.05
N ALA A 128 19.34 -5.87 8.29
CA ALA A 128 19.67 -6.21 6.92
C ALA A 128 21.19 -6.09 6.73
N LEU A 129 21.78 -7.09 6.08
CA LEU A 129 23.18 -7.06 5.66
C LEU A 129 23.33 -6.19 4.40
N GLU A 130 24.53 -5.67 4.13
CA GLU A 130 24.80 -4.90 2.92
C GLU A 130 24.47 -5.76 1.68
N PRO A 131 23.46 -5.37 0.88
CA PRO A 131 22.84 -6.29 -0.06
C PRO A 131 23.24 -5.99 -1.51
N THR A 132 23.32 -7.04 -2.32
CA THR A 132 23.47 -6.93 -3.78
C THR A 132 22.13 -6.78 -4.52
N GLU A 133 21.02 -6.98 -3.81
CA GLU A 133 19.66 -7.02 -4.34
C GLU A 133 18.87 -5.76 -3.98
N MET A 134 18.02 -5.27 -4.89
CA MET A 134 17.26 -4.04 -4.69
C MET A 134 16.33 -4.06 -3.47
N ASN A 135 15.67 -5.20 -3.20
CA ASN A 135 14.82 -5.32 -2.01
C ASN A 135 15.66 -5.43 -0.74
N GLY A 136 16.81 -6.09 -0.79
CA GLY A 136 17.76 -6.03 0.32
C GLY A 136 18.16 -4.58 0.59
N LEU A 137 18.51 -3.83 -0.46
CA LEU A 137 18.99 -2.44 -0.36
C LEU A 137 17.92 -1.54 0.27
N PHE A 138 16.67 -1.75 -0.11
CA PHE A 138 15.54 -1.09 0.54
C PHE A 138 15.52 -1.32 2.06
N PHE A 139 15.60 -2.58 2.51
CA PHE A 139 15.57 -2.89 3.94
C PHE A 139 16.81 -2.36 4.65
N PHE A 140 17.99 -2.49 4.04
CA PHE A 140 19.24 -1.94 4.57
C PHE A 140 19.13 -0.43 4.78
N GLN A 141 18.70 0.31 3.77
CA GLN A 141 18.53 1.76 3.87
C GLN A 141 17.48 2.15 4.91
N THR A 142 16.34 1.47 4.91
CA THR A 142 15.22 1.83 5.79
C THR A 142 15.52 1.52 7.26
N LEU A 143 16.12 0.36 7.55
CA LEU A 143 16.43 -0.06 8.91
C LEU A 143 17.62 0.71 9.53
N ASN A 144 18.49 1.30 8.71
CA ASN A 144 19.63 2.11 9.17
C ASN A 144 19.38 3.62 9.09
N ASP A 145 18.17 4.05 8.72
CA ASP A 145 17.81 5.46 8.64
C ASP A 145 17.16 5.92 9.96
N ASP A 146 17.82 6.84 10.65
CA ASP A 146 17.40 7.36 11.96
C ASP A 146 15.96 7.89 11.97
N ARG A 147 15.45 8.36 10.82
CA ARG A 147 14.06 8.85 10.69
C ARG A 147 13.04 7.74 10.92
N PHE A 148 13.40 6.49 10.65
CA PHE A 148 12.57 5.28 10.76
C PHE A 148 12.96 4.37 11.92
N SER A 149 13.81 4.83 12.83
CA SER A 149 14.29 4.05 13.99
C SER A 149 13.16 3.42 14.83
N ASP A 150 12.04 4.12 14.98
CA ASP A 150 10.86 3.66 15.72
C ASP A 150 9.76 3.04 14.83
N LEU A 151 9.96 3.00 13.51
CA LEU A 151 8.99 2.44 12.57
C LEU A 151 9.11 0.93 12.51
N GLN A 152 8.01 0.23 12.77
CA GLN A 152 7.98 -1.22 12.61
C GLN A 152 7.58 -1.62 11.19
N LEU A 153 8.52 -2.18 10.42
CA LEU A 153 8.20 -2.86 9.17
C LEU A 153 7.63 -4.24 9.48
N THR A 154 6.46 -4.57 8.95
CA THR A 154 5.79 -5.85 9.20
C THR A 154 5.36 -6.49 7.88
N PHE A 155 6.06 -7.55 7.49
CA PHE A 155 5.62 -8.40 6.40
C PHE A 155 4.50 -9.31 6.90
N ASP A 156 3.32 -9.13 6.31
CA ASP A 156 2.19 -10.00 6.52
C ASP A 156 1.84 -10.74 5.21
N PRO A 157 2.12 -12.06 5.15
CA PRO A 157 1.87 -12.85 3.94
C PRO A 157 0.38 -12.97 3.59
N PHE A 158 -0.52 -12.80 4.56
CA PHE A 158 -1.94 -12.95 4.35
C PHE A 158 -2.68 -11.60 4.27
N LEU A 159 -1.94 -10.47 4.32
CA LEU A 159 -2.48 -9.11 4.23
C LEU A 159 -3.70 -8.96 3.31
N PRO A 160 -3.64 -9.40 2.05
CA PRO A 160 -4.74 -9.12 1.14
C PRO A 160 -5.99 -10.01 1.36
N LEU A 161 -6.04 -10.84 2.40
CA LEU A 161 -7.27 -11.48 2.90
C LEU A 161 -8.18 -10.52 3.66
N TRP A 162 -7.63 -9.62 4.49
CA TRP A 162 -8.44 -8.75 5.35
C TRP A 162 -8.42 -7.30 4.93
N SER A 163 -7.39 -6.87 4.22
CA SER A 163 -7.30 -5.50 3.71
C SER A 163 -7.74 -5.38 2.24
N GLY A 164 -8.29 -6.44 1.64
CA GLY A 164 -8.64 -6.47 0.22
C GLY A 164 -7.41 -6.35 -0.70
N PRO A 165 -7.48 -5.66 -1.85
CA PRO A 165 -6.37 -5.58 -2.81
C PRO A 165 -5.20 -4.68 -2.35
N ILE A 166 -5.22 -4.19 -1.11
CA ILE A 166 -4.19 -3.31 -0.56
C ILE A 166 -2.85 -4.07 -0.50
N GLN A 167 -1.82 -3.46 -1.08
CA GLN A 167 -0.49 -4.07 -1.23
C GLN A 167 0.38 -3.86 0.01
N GLY A 168 0.14 -2.76 0.71
CA GLY A 168 0.71 -2.34 1.99
C GLY A 168 -0.06 -1.14 2.53
N PHE A 169 0.09 -0.85 3.82
CA PHE A 169 -0.48 0.34 4.45
C PHE A 169 0.33 0.73 5.68
N PHE A 170 0.43 2.03 5.94
CA PHE A 170 0.95 2.57 7.19
C PHE A 170 -0.18 2.76 8.22
N GLU A 171 0.01 2.21 9.43
CA GLU A 171 -0.87 2.36 10.58
C GLU A 171 -0.26 3.35 11.59
N PRO A 172 -0.77 4.60 11.69
CA PRO A 172 -0.23 5.59 12.61
C PRO A 172 -0.28 5.16 14.08
N ALA A 173 -1.39 4.53 14.50
CA ALA A 173 -1.64 4.18 15.91
C ALA A 173 -0.63 3.17 16.49
N THR A 174 -0.02 2.34 15.64
CA THR A 174 1.00 1.37 16.04
C THR A 174 2.37 1.72 15.46
N ASN A 175 2.49 2.87 14.80
CA ASN A 175 3.64 3.28 14.00
C ASN A 175 4.23 2.12 13.17
N SER A 176 3.36 1.43 12.43
CA SER A 176 3.71 0.18 11.74
C SER A 176 3.38 0.27 10.25
N LEU A 177 4.31 -0.17 9.40
CA LEU A 177 4.11 -0.34 7.97
C LEU A 177 3.88 -1.82 7.69
N TYR A 178 2.65 -2.17 7.31
CA TYR A 178 2.30 -3.52 6.90
C TYR A 178 2.45 -3.66 5.39
N PHE A 179 2.99 -4.78 4.94
CA PHE A 179 3.12 -5.05 3.52
C PHE A 179 3.05 -6.53 3.18
N SER A 180 2.67 -6.81 1.94
CA SER A 180 2.49 -8.15 1.41
C SER A 180 3.55 -8.50 0.36
N VAL A 181 3.49 -9.73 -0.12
CA VAL A 181 4.25 -10.20 -1.29
C VAL A 181 3.99 -9.36 -2.54
N THR A 182 2.80 -8.78 -2.67
CA THR A 182 2.44 -7.94 -3.82
C THR A 182 3.29 -6.67 -3.85
N ALA A 183 3.53 -6.02 -2.70
CA ALA A 183 4.38 -4.83 -2.62
C ALA A 183 5.82 -5.11 -3.08
N LEU A 184 6.40 -6.23 -2.63
CA LEU A 184 7.75 -6.66 -3.02
C LEU A 184 7.83 -7.00 -4.52
N SER A 185 6.78 -7.62 -5.04
CA SER A 185 6.70 -8.00 -6.46
C SER A 185 6.58 -6.76 -7.36
N TYR A 186 5.75 -5.79 -6.98
CA TYR A 186 5.57 -4.53 -7.72
C TYR A 186 6.89 -3.75 -7.80
N ARG A 187 7.60 -3.64 -6.67
CA ARG A 187 8.91 -2.98 -6.58
C ARG A 187 9.94 -3.63 -7.50
N THR A 188 10.11 -4.95 -7.38
CA THR A 188 11.08 -5.70 -8.20
C THR A 188 10.74 -5.64 -9.69
N GLY A 189 9.45 -5.64 -10.00
CA GLY A 189 8.94 -5.55 -11.36
C GLY A 189 8.96 -4.14 -11.94
N GLY A 190 9.29 -3.09 -11.18
CA GLY A 190 9.21 -1.70 -11.66
C GLY A 190 7.79 -1.25 -12.01
N LEU A 191 6.78 -1.86 -11.39
CA LEU A 191 5.35 -1.55 -11.61
C LEU A 191 4.81 -0.50 -10.64
N GLY A 192 5.57 -0.21 -9.58
CA GLY A 192 5.25 0.71 -8.51
C GLY A 192 6.08 0.39 -7.27
N ASP A 193 6.08 1.28 -6.27
CA ASP A 193 6.89 1.12 -5.08
C ASP A 193 6.08 1.40 -3.82
N THR A 194 5.16 0.49 -3.51
CA THR A 194 4.24 0.60 -2.36
C THR A 194 4.99 0.75 -1.04
N LEU A 195 6.16 0.11 -0.89
CA LEU A 195 6.93 0.25 0.35
C LEU A 195 7.45 1.66 0.52
N GLN A 196 8.00 2.26 -0.54
CA GLN A 196 8.39 3.66 -0.48
C GLN A 196 7.14 4.53 -0.26
N HIS A 197 6.05 4.32 -1.00
CA HIS A 197 4.79 5.04 -0.81
C HIS A 197 4.39 5.12 0.68
N GLU A 198 4.28 3.96 1.36
CA GLU A 198 3.88 3.92 2.77
C GLU A 198 4.93 4.54 3.73
N LEU A 199 6.22 4.46 3.41
CA LEU A 199 7.25 5.16 4.19
C LEU A 199 7.07 6.68 4.18
N ARG A 200 6.44 7.26 3.14
CA ARG A 200 6.18 8.72 3.10
C ARG A 200 5.09 9.06 4.08
N HIS A 201 4.04 8.26 4.15
CA HIS A 201 3.01 8.43 5.18
C HIS A 201 3.59 8.35 6.60
N ALA A 202 4.55 7.46 6.83
CA ALA A 202 5.27 7.39 8.10
C ALA A 202 6.12 8.67 8.36
N LEU A 203 6.82 9.19 7.36
CA LEU A 203 7.59 10.44 7.49
C LEU A 203 6.68 11.64 7.75
N GLU A 204 5.57 11.76 7.03
CA GLU A 204 4.60 12.86 7.21
C GLU A 204 3.94 12.77 8.58
N HIS A 205 3.64 11.57 9.07
CA HIS A 205 3.15 11.36 10.42
C HIS A 205 4.19 11.76 11.48
N ARG A 206 5.46 11.39 11.30
CA ARG A 206 6.54 11.83 12.19
C ARG A 206 6.67 13.36 12.20
N GLN A 207 6.62 14.00 11.04
CA GLN A 207 6.66 15.46 10.94
C GLN A 207 5.50 16.11 11.70
N LEU A 208 4.30 15.54 11.61
CA LEU A 208 3.14 15.98 12.38
C LEU A 208 3.42 15.90 13.89
N LEU A 209 3.95 14.79 14.38
CA LEU A 209 4.32 14.61 15.79
C LEU A 209 5.41 15.58 16.25
N GLU A 210 6.33 15.96 15.36
CA GLU A 210 7.38 16.96 15.60
C GLU A 210 6.85 18.41 15.52
N GLY A 211 5.56 18.63 15.22
CA GLY A 211 4.93 19.94 15.15
C GLY A 211 5.24 20.73 13.87
N LYS A 212 5.78 20.05 12.85
CA LYS A 212 6.02 20.64 11.53
C LYS A 212 4.72 20.70 10.75
N ASP A 213 4.58 21.71 9.89
CA ASP A 213 3.43 21.81 9.00
C ASP A 213 3.57 20.74 7.90
N THR A 214 2.59 19.84 7.81
CA THR A 214 2.53 18.69 6.89
C THR A 214 1.12 18.51 6.35
N LEU A 215 0.98 17.96 5.14
CA LEU A 215 -0.34 17.62 4.59
C LEU A 215 -1.03 16.46 5.35
N ALA A 216 -0.28 15.63 6.09
CA ALA A 216 -0.86 14.59 6.97
C ALA A 216 -1.69 15.20 8.12
N SER A 217 -1.59 16.51 8.35
CA SER A 217 -2.44 17.24 9.29
C SER A 217 -3.92 17.17 8.89
N PHE A 218 -4.26 16.90 7.63
CA PHE A 218 -5.61 17.01 7.11
C PHE A 218 -6.15 15.66 6.64
N THR A 219 -7.36 15.33 7.09
CA THR A 219 -8.15 14.20 6.59
C THR A 219 -9.57 14.69 6.27
N LEU A 220 -10.00 14.59 5.00
CA LEU A 220 -11.41 14.78 4.64
C LEU A 220 -12.17 13.49 4.98
N MET A 221 -13.38 13.59 5.49
CA MET A 221 -14.18 12.43 5.91
C MET A 221 -15.61 12.52 5.34
N SER A 222 -16.16 11.39 4.95
CA SER A 222 -17.56 11.23 4.56
C SER A 222 -18.36 10.64 5.73
N THR A 223 -19.54 11.19 6.02
CA THR A 223 -20.50 10.57 6.94
C THR A 223 -21.22 9.36 6.36
N GLN A 224 -21.17 9.17 5.04
CA GLN A 224 -21.76 8.01 4.37
C GLN A 224 -20.67 6.96 4.15
N SER A 225 -20.72 5.88 4.93
CA SER A 225 -19.87 4.71 4.71
C SER A 225 -20.20 4.09 3.36
N THR A 226 -19.20 3.93 2.49
CA THR A 226 -19.36 3.12 1.28
C THR A 226 -18.45 1.90 1.35
N SER A 227 -18.72 0.92 0.49
CA SER A 227 -17.94 -0.33 0.44
C SER A 227 -16.54 -0.17 -0.18
N GLU A 228 -16.15 1.03 -0.60
CA GLU A 228 -14.88 1.28 -1.29
C GLU A 228 -13.80 1.78 -0.32
N VAL A 229 -12.61 1.18 -0.39
CA VAL A 229 -11.42 1.70 0.30
C VAL A 229 -11.14 3.10 -0.27
N TYR A 230 -11.06 4.12 0.59
CA TYR A 230 -10.97 5.56 0.29
C TYR A 230 -12.28 6.32 -0.03
N SER A 231 -13.47 5.72 0.13
CA SER A 231 -14.71 6.52 0.05
C SER A 231 -15.02 7.30 1.32
N ASP A 232 -14.55 6.79 2.45
CA ASP A 232 -14.95 7.27 3.78
C ASP A 232 -14.01 8.36 4.29
N PHE A 233 -12.78 8.38 3.79
CA PHE A 233 -11.81 9.42 4.12
C PHE A 233 -10.77 9.63 3.02
N LEU A 234 -10.19 10.83 3.01
CA LEU A 234 -9.12 11.24 2.11
C LEU A 234 -8.05 12.01 2.88
N ARG A 235 -6.85 11.45 2.96
CA ARG A 235 -5.69 12.13 3.54
C ARG A 235 -4.97 12.97 2.49
N LEU A 236 -4.49 14.15 2.89
CA LEU A 236 -3.90 15.10 1.93
C LEU A 236 -2.43 14.77 1.60
N ASP A 237 -1.71 14.03 2.45
CA ASP A 237 -0.35 13.56 2.19
C ASP A 237 -0.27 12.51 1.05
N GLU A 238 -1.41 11.96 0.62
CA GLU A 238 -1.54 11.16 -0.61
C GLU A 238 -1.14 11.94 -1.87
N ILE A 239 -1.27 13.27 -1.86
CA ILE A 239 -0.87 14.13 -2.99
C ILE A 239 0.63 13.98 -3.24
N GLU A 240 1.45 14.22 -2.20
CA GLU A 240 2.91 14.17 -2.34
C GLU A 240 3.38 12.75 -2.66
N THR A 241 2.75 11.76 -2.03
CA THR A 241 3.12 10.37 -2.20
C THR A 241 2.84 9.90 -3.63
N HIS A 242 1.68 10.22 -4.21
CA HIS A 242 1.40 9.89 -5.60
C HIS A 242 2.20 10.72 -6.62
N LEU A 243 2.59 11.96 -6.30
CA LEU A 243 3.49 12.73 -7.17
C LEU A 243 4.86 12.05 -7.30
N LEU A 244 5.38 11.50 -6.21
CA LEU A 244 6.62 10.71 -6.22
C LEU A 244 6.43 9.37 -6.93
N ASP A 245 5.28 8.69 -6.74
CA ASP A 245 4.94 7.48 -7.51
C ASP A 245 4.98 7.75 -9.01
N ILE A 246 4.44 8.90 -9.46
CA ILE A 246 4.45 9.31 -10.87
C ILE A 246 5.88 9.52 -11.37
N ALA A 247 6.76 10.13 -10.57
CA ALA A 247 8.16 10.31 -10.93
C ALA A 247 8.85 8.95 -11.12
N TYR A 248 8.70 8.05 -10.13
CA TYR A 248 9.22 6.68 -10.20
C TYR A 248 8.70 5.92 -11.43
N LEU A 249 7.41 6.03 -11.73
CA LEU A 249 6.76 5.38 -12.87
C LEU A 249 7.03 6.09 -14.21
N LYS A 250 7.74 7.22 -14.24
CA LYS A 250 8.16 7.90 -15.47
C LYS A 250 9.62 7.67 -15.80
N GLU A 251 10.48 7.59 -14.79
CA GLU A 251 11.88 7.17 -14.97
C GLU A 251 11.91 5.87 -15.76
N GLU A 252 12.74 5.82 -16.81
CA GLU A 252 12.93 4.60 -17.60
C GLU A 252 13.11 3.43 -16.63
N ALA A 253 12.43 2.31 -16.89
CA ALA A 253 12.50 1.14 -16.03
C ALA A 253 13.42 0.09 -16.67
N PRO A 254 14.75 0.35 -16.82
CA PRO A 254 15.67 -0.63 -17.40
C PRO A 254 15.65 -1.92 -16.59
N LEU A 255 15.33 -1.80 -15.31
CA LEU A 255 15.14 -2.91 -14.39
C LEU A 255 13.96 -3.79 -14.81
N LEU A 256 12.78 -3.25 -15.18
CA LEU A 256 11.65 -4.06 -15.68
C LEU A 256 12.04 -4.85 -16.94
N GLU A 257 12.92 -4.30 -17.79
CA GLU A 257 13.33 -4.95 -19.02
C GLU A 257 14.38 -6.04 -18.81
N ASN A 258 15.37 -5.77 -17.96
CA ASN A 258 16.45 -6.72 -17.63
C ASN A 258 15.95 -7.93 -16.83
N ASN A 259 14.84 -7.74 -16.12
CA ASN A 259 14.28 -8.70 -15.20
C ASN A 259 13.35 -9.72 -15.90
N VAL A 260 12.71 -9.34 -17.00
CA VAL A 260 11.67 -10.19 -17.58
C VAL A 260 12.26 -11.27 -18.50
N LEU A 261 12.22 -12.51 -17.98
CA LEU A 261 12.69 -13.71 -18.68
C LEU A 261 11.97 -13.99 -20.02
N GLU A 262 10.71 -13.60 -20.15
CA GLU A 262 9.92 -13.83 -21.37
C GLU A 262 9.53 -12.53 -22.06
N LYS A 263 10.07 -12.28 -23.26
CA LYS A 263 9.78 -11.06 -24.04
C LYS A 263 8.29 -10.85 -24.35
N SER A 264 7.50 -11.92 -24.42
CA SER A 264 6.04 -11.85 -24.58
C SER A 264 5.34 -11.19 -23.38
N SER A 265 5.91 -11.32 -22.17
CA SER A 265 5.38 -10.73 -20.94
C SER A 265 5.75 -9.25 -20.78
N LEU A 266 6.81 -8.78 -21.44
CA LEU A 266 7.26 -7.37 -21.37
C LEU A 266 6.20 -6.37 -21.80
N LYS A 267 5.52 -6.65 -22.93
CA LYS A 267 4.46 -5.75 -23.45
C LYS A 267 3.37 -5.52 -22.40
N ARG A 268 2.94 -6.61 -21.75
CA ARG A 268 1.90 -6.57 -20.73
C ARG A 268 2.33 -5.83 -19.47
N LEU A 269 3.57 -6.03 -19.02
CA LEU A 269 4.11 -5.32 -17.86
C LEU A 269 4.26 -3.81 -18.13
N ARG A 270 4.64 -3.43 -19.34
CA ARG A 270 4.65 -2.02 -19.78
C ARG A 270 3.24 -1.43 -19.80
N GLU A 271 2.26 -2.16 -20.32
CA GLU A 271 0.85 -1.75 -20.28
C GLU A 271 0.35 -1.56 -18.85
N GLU A 272 0.71 -2.45 -17.93
CA GLU A 272 0.32 -2.36 -16.52
C GLU A 272 0.99 -1.18 -15.81
N ARG A 273 2.30 -0.97 -16.02
CA ARG A 273 3.02 0.21 -15.52
C ARG A 273 2.36 1.51 -16.02
N ASN A 274 1.98 1.56 -17.30
CA ASN A 274 1.32 2.74 -17.87
C ASN A 274 -0.09 2.94 -17.29
N ARG A 275 -0.86 1.88 -17.04
CA ARG A 275 -2.15 1.99 -16.35
C ARG A 275 -1.98 2.52 -14.93
N ASN A 276 -1.00 2.02 -14.18
CA ASN A 276 -0.68 2.53 -12.85
C ASN A 276 -0.29 4.01 -12.91
N LEU A 277 0.52 4.41 -13.89
CA LEU A 277 0.90 5.80 -14.09
C LEU A 277 -0.33 6.68 -14.32
N GLU A 278 -1.21 6.32 -15.25
CA GLU A 278 -2.43 7.10 -15.53
C GLU A 278 -3.37 7.14 -14.32
N PHE A 279 -3.57 6.02 -13.62
CA PHE A 279 -4.35 5.99 -12.38
C PHE A 279 -3.80 6.95 -11.32
N LYS A 280 -2.47 7.00 -11.14
CA LYS A 280 -1.82 7.89 -10.17
C LYS A 280 -1.97 9.35 -10.59
N LYS A 281 -1.83 9.68 -11.88
CA LYS A 281 -2.07 11.04 -12.41
C LYS A 281 -3.51 11.49 -12.16
N GLU A 282 -4.49 10.67 -12.53
CA GLU A 282 -5.91 10.95 -12.31
C GLU A 282 -6.22 11.15 -10.82
N THR A 283 -5.63 10.31 -9.98
CA THR A 283 -5.78 10.41 -8.53
C THR A 283 -5.22 11.73 -8.02
N VAL A 284 -3.99 12.10 -8.36
CA VAL A 284 -3.40 13.40 -7.97
C VAL A 284 -4.27 14.57 -8.42
N LEU A 285 -4.74 14.59 -9.68
CA LEU A 285 -5.60 15.67 -10.18
C LEU A 285 -6.90 15.80 -9.38
N ARG A 286 -7.52 14.66 -9.05
CA ARG A 286 -8.71 14.60 -8.20
C ARG A 286 -8.41 15.12 -6.79
N LEU A 287 -7.31 14.67 -6.17
CA LEU A 287 -6.89 15.09 -4.84
C LEU A 287 -6.62 16.60 -4.78
N LEU A 288 -5.86 17.13 -5.74
CA LEU A 288 -5.54 18.56 -5.82
C LEU A 288 -6.80 19.41 -5.95
N LYS A 289 -7.72 19.03 -6.86
CA LYS A 289 -8.98 19.76 -7.07
C LYS A 289 -9.85 19.75 -5.82
N ASN A 290 -10.06 18.57 -5.24
CA ASN A 290 -10.91 18.41 -4.07
C ASN A 290 -10.29 19.15 -2.88
N SER A 291 -9.05 18.83 -2.51
CA SER A 291 -8.39 19.46 -1.35
C SER A 291 -8.37 20.99 -1.43
N PHE A 292 -8.11 21.56 -2.61
CA PHE A 292 -8.13 23.01 -2.79
C PHE A 292 -9.53 23.62 -2.56
N SER A 293 -10.59 23.01 -3.12
CA SER A 293 -11.98 23.45 -2.91
C SER A 293 -12.36 23.43 -1.42
N TYR A 294 -12.04 22.33 -0.74
CA TYR A 294 -12.42 22.11 0.67
C TYR A 294 -11.71 23.06 1.61
N LEU A 295 -10.39 23.19 1.47
CA LEU A 295 -9.60 24.08 2.33
C LEU A 295 -9.98 25.55 2.09
N THR A 296 -10.31 25.93 0.86
CA THR A 296 -10.80 27.29 0.55
C THR A 296 -12.15 27.56 1.23
N LYS A 297 -13.09 26.62 1.17
CA LYS A 297 -14.39 26.72 1.85
C LYS A 297 -14.23 26.79 3.36
N LEU A 298 -13.40 25.91 3.93
CA LEU A 298 -13.13 25.89 5.36
C LEU A 298 -12.50 27.19 5.86
N LYS A 299 -11.55 27.76 5.10
CA LYS A 299 -10.92 29.05 5.43
C LYS A 299 -11.96 30.16 5.63
N MET A 300 -13.04 30.15 4.86
CA MET A 300 -14.12 31.14 4.96
C MET A 300 -15.04 30.93 6.19
N GLN A 301 -14.98 29.76 6.84
CA GLN A 301 -15.94 29.31 7.86
C GLN A 301 -15.28 28.90 9.19
N ILE A 302 -14.00 29.24 9.40
CA ILE A 302 -13.13 28.76 10.48
C ILE A 302 -13.59 29.12 11.92
N GLY A 303 -14.68 29.88 12.06
CA GLY A 303 -15.11 30.51 13.31
C GLY A 303 -15.35 29.52 14.46
N SER A 304 -16.20 28.51 14.28
CA SER A 304 -16.56 27.55 15.34
C SER A 304 -15.96 26.17 15.09
N LEU A 305 -14.66 26.01 15.36
CA LEU A 305 -14.02 24.70 15.38
C LEU A 305 -14.10 24.07 16.77
N GLN A 306 -14.62 22.86 16.85
CA GLN A 306 -14.55 22.05 18.07
C GLN A 306 -13.25 21.24 18.04
N CYS A 307 -12.36 21.55 18.96
CA CYS A 307 -11.03 20.97 19.03
C CYS A 307 -10.84 20.24 20.36
N GLN A 308 -10.36 19.00 20.29
CA GLN A 308 -10.10 18.14 21.45
C GLN A 308 -8.66 17.62 21.42
N THR A 309 -8.16 17.11 22.54
CA THR A 309 -6.91 16.35 22.55
C THR A 309 -7.13 15.03 21.84
N ASP A 310 -6.19 14.63 20.97
CA ASP A 310 -6.23 13.30 20.33
C ASP A 310 -5.91 12.21 21.36
N THR A 311 -6.12 10.97 20.96
CA THR A 311 -5.59 9.77 21.64
C THR A 311 -4.07 9.83 21.79
N GLU A 312 -3.38 10.42 20.82
CA GLU A 312 -1.99 10.84 20.93
C GLU A 312 -1.88 12.15 21.73
N PRO A 313 -1.28 12.16 22.94
CA PRO A 313 -1.42 13.26 23.89
C PRO A 313 -0.78 14.58 23.43
N ILE A 314 0.08 14.53 22.42
CA ILE A 314 0.76 15.71 21.85
C ILE A 314 -0.12 16.40 20.81
N LEU A 315 -1.08 15.68 20.22
CA LEU A 315 -1.91 16.18 19.12
C LEU A 315 -3.24 16.73 19.63
N ARG A 316 -3.70 17.78 18.94
CA ARG A 316 -5.05 18.31 18.99
C ARG A 316 -5.74 18.00 17.68
N VAL A 317 -7.01 17.63 17.77
CA VAL A 317 -7.87 17.33 16.63
C VAL A 317 -9.01 18.34 16.61
N CYS A 318 -9.10 19.13 15.55
CA CYS A 318 -10.29 19.91 15.25
C CYS A 318 -11.10 19.20 14.18
N THR A 319 -12.40 19.03 14.41
CA THR A 319 -13.31 18.53 13.36
C THR A 319 -14.31 19.59 12.96
N THR A 320 -14.61 19.67 11.68
CA THR A 320 -15.69 20.52 11.18
C THR A 320 -17.03 19.81 11.29
N ASP A 321 -18.09 20.62 11.35
CA ASP A 321 -19.44 20.18 11.00
C ASP A 321 -19.55 19.91 9.48
N LYS A 322 -20.76 19.56 9.03
CA LYS A 322 -21.11 19.29 7.63
C LYS A 322 -20.71 20.43 6.69
N VAL A 323 -19.70 20.20 5.84
CA VAL A 323 -19.34 21.08 4.71
C VAL A 323 -20.41 20.93 3.63
N ILE A 324 -21.24 21.96 3.44
CA ILE A 324 -22.38 21.90 2.53
C ILE A 324 -21.92 21.87 1.06
N GLY A 325 -22.51 20.96 0.28
CA GLY A 325 -22.30 20.86 -1.16
C GLY A 325 -21.00 20.17 -1.56
N GLU A 326 -20.41 19.39 -0.66
CA GLU A 326 -19.17 18.65 -0.86
C GLU A 326 -19.39 17.14 -0.64
N THR A 327 -18.61 16.31 -1.33
CA THR A 327 -18.68 14.84 -1.30
C THR A 327 -18.25 14.26 0.06
N TYR A 328 -17.17 14.76 0.62
CA TYR A 328 -16.80 14.61 2.02
C TYR A 328 -17.50 15.74 2.77
N ASP A 329 -18.14 15.45 3.89
CA ASP A 329 -18.86 16.47 4.64
C ASP A 329 -18.16 16.86 5.94
N ARG A 330 -17.02 16.26 6.29
CA ARG A 330 -16.23 16.68 7.45
C ARG A 330 -14.75 16.81 7.10
N ILE A 331 -14.05 17.68 7.82
CA ILE A 331 -12.59 17.79 7.78
C ILE A 331 -12.09 17.59 9.20
N GLU A 332 -11.11 16.70 9.34
CA GLU A 332 -10.32 16.49 10.54
C GLU A 332 -8.95 17.13 10.37
N ILE A 333 -8.56 17.96 11.33
CA ILE A 333 -7.29 18.69 11.33
C ILE A 333 -6.53 18.35 12.60
N ARG A 334 -5.40 17.66 12.44
CA ARG A 334 -4.46 17.32 13.51
C ARG A 334 -3.31 18.31 13.55
N PHE A 335 -2.91 18.74 14.74
CA PHE A 335 -1.72 19.58 14.95
C PHE A 335 -1.21 19.44 16.38
N THR A 336 0.07 19.70 16.61
CA THR A 336 0.63 19.69 17.97
C THR A 336 0.11 20.86 18.80
N ASN A 337 -0.16 20.63 20.08
CA ASN A 337 -0.51 21.69 21.01
C ASN A 337 0.63 22.71 21.13
N ASN A 338 0.35 23.99 20.90
CA ASN A 338 1.34 25.07 20.98
C ASN A 338 0.77 26.29 21.72
N GLN A 339 1.54 27.36 21.89
CA GLN A 339 1.10 28.57 22.61
C GLN A 339 0.03 29.40 21.86
N GLN A 340 -0.34 29.03 20.64
CA GLN A 340 -1.34 29.74 19.85
C GLN A 340 -2.75 29.22 20.14
N THR A 341 -3.78 30.00 19.81
CA THR A 341 -5.16 29.49 19.87
C THR A 341 -5.41 28.50 18.73
N ASP A 342 -6.31 27.53 18.94
CA ASP A 342 -6.65 26.52 17.94
C ASP A 342 -7.04 27.15 16.59
N THR A 343 -7.87 28.20 16.63
CA THR A 343 -8.31 28.93 15.44
C THR A 343 -7.13 29.54 14.68
N GLN A 344 -6.15 30.13 15.39
CA GLN A 344 -4.96 30.71 14.76
C GLN A 344 -4.08 29.64 14.11
N LYS A 345 -3.85 28.52 14.81
CA LYS A 345 -3.01 27.43 14.28
C LYS A 345 -3.68 26.77 13.08
N VAL A 346 -4.98 26.48 13.15
CA VAL A 346 -5.73 25.92 12.03
C VAL A 346 -5.75 26.87 10.83
N SER A 347 -5.96 28.18 11.04
CA SER A 347 -5.91 29.16 9.95
C SER A 347 -4.54 29.18 9.27
N ALA A 348 -3.45 29.22 10.04
CA ALA A 348 -2.10 29.20 9.50
C ALA A 348 -1.80 27.91 8.73
N LEU A 349 -2.23 26.76 9.25
CA LEU A 349 -2.08 25.46 8.59
C LEU A 349 -2.84 25.41 7.26
N ILE A 350 -4.07 25.93 7.22
CA ILE A 350 -4.85 25.99 5.97
C ILE A 350 -4.15 26.89 4.95
N ASP A 351 -3.64 28.04 5.36
CA ASP A 351 -2.91 28.96 4.47
C ASP A 351 -1.64 28.32 3.89
N TRP A 352 -0.89 27.62 4.74
CA TRP A 352 0.27 26.84 4.33
C TRP A 352 -0.13 25.74 3.33
N ALA A 353 -1.16 24.96 3.64
CA ALA A 353 -1.61 23.84 2.81
C ALA A 353 -2.14 24.31 1.45
N LEU A 354 -2.90 25.40 1.41
CA LEU A 354 -3.37 26.01 0.16
C LEU A 354 -2.20 26.46 -0.71
N LYS A 355 -1.19 27.15 -0.14
CA LYS A 355 0.01 27.57 -0.87
C LYS A 355 0.76 26.35 -1.44
N LYS A 356 0.92 25.31 -0.62
CA LYS A 356 1.58 24.06 -0.99
C LYS A 356 0.83 23.35 -2.14
N ILE A 357 -0.48 23.17 -2.03
CA ILE A 357 -1.33 22.57 -3.08
C ILE A 357 -1.30 23.38 -4.37
N SER A 358 -1.37 24.71 -4.29
CA SER A 358 -1.25 25.58 -5.48
C SER A 358 0.10 25.42 -6.17
N SER A 359 1.20 25.23 -5.42
CA SER A 359 2.51 24.97 -6.03
C SER A 359 2.53 23.68 -6.84
N TYR A 360 1.83 22.63 -6.38
CA TYR A 360 1.68 21.39 -7.13
C TYR A 360 0.84 21.57 -8.39
N GLN A 361 -0.26 22.32 -8.33
CA GLN A 361 -1.07 22.60 -9.52
C GLN A 361 -0.26 23.33 -10.61
N LEU A 362 0.66 24.23 -10.23
CA LEU A 362 1.52 24.95 -11.16
C LEU A 362 2.57 24.02 -11.80
N ILE A 363 3.34 23.30 -10.99
CA ILE A 363 4.43 22.41 -11.44
C ILE A 363 3.89 21.29 -12.35
N HIS A 364 2.67 20.83 -12.10
CA HIS A 364 2.14 19.65 -12.74
C HIS A 364 1.19 19.93 -13.92
N SER A 365 0.93 21.21 -14.21
CA SER A 365 0.21 21.62 -15.42
C SER A 365 0.96 21.28 -16.73
N GLU A 366 2.29 21.09 -16.66
CA GLU A 366 3.15 20.70 -17.78
C GLU A 366 3.51 19.21 -17.81
N GLY A 367 3.44 18.52 -16.66
CA GLY A 367 3.84 17.11 -16.51
C GLY A 367 2.70 16.10 -16.32
N LEU A 368 1.45 16.53 -16.05
CA LEU A 368 0.29 15.63 -15.91
C LEU A 368 -0.59 15.57 -17.17
N ARG A 369 -0.32 16.40 -18.19
CA ARG A 369 -0.80 16.21 -19.56
C ARG A 369 0.15 15.28 -20.29
#